data_AF-A0A564Q610-F1
#
_entry.id   AF-A0A564Q610-F1
#
_cell.length_a   1.000
_cell.length_b   1.000
_cell.length_c   1.000
_cell.angle_alpha   90.00
_cell.angle_beta   90.00
_cell.angle_gamma   90.00
#
_symmetry.space_group_name_H-M   'P 1'
#
loop_
_entity.id
_entity.type
_entity.pdbx_description
1 polymer ?
#
loop_
_entity_poly.entity_id
_entity_poly.type
_entity_poly.pdbx_seq_one_letter_code
_entity_poly.pdbx_strand_id
1 'polypeptide(L)'
;MIEISQELFHQEMARAVAEHLRGFLLTKEKNHCQRVEYLPKQVMALTCQKLREDKDLQSHGVEAYVLSDQANEVHEIESGALIEKRNREEFGVLVAFIPQGLRLPAEDSYDIHTFKTYDLTGVLRSHCKKILSELPEPTGSIAGIVLDQPAIKKQPIERQIKYLLALRNDGGGWEEAGAYLCVVDLIPDLKLEEKDVETRIDRNRYCVEELRNPDRTVLQSLEKLVNKFGLKPKEGQLEENLIRFFRERNVTETDQWLKEILIDDTWRSRLSFDKWAFKDIPEEGKVEIHLQPLEDPKTGAIAKGLKKEGSNLVATTSPKSPIHLKWETNPKKSEDLGHYLIIVVRDTDDEDSEEELLRRTVKKGRSTLRLSLKDVELDEGETCAARIKIYAKDTAGIILDSDESESFWIEGGIQIEPVVKKIKKIRNRAEAILTAAHKFRKTLEIDSENWEDGRPRLYRIKLKNREIYRIPINFTLHEIELKNITDPMNCGAWEVDAKTLSIKGRRP
;
A
#
# COMPACT_ATOMS: atom_id res chain seq x y z
N MET A 1 -7.53 31.07 -7.12
CA MET A 1 -6.13 30.67 -6.89
C MET A 1 -5.29 31.90 -6.69
N ILE A 2 -5.05 32.22 -5.42
CA ILE A 2 -4.30 33.39 -4.97
C ILE A 2 -2.80 33.12 -5.05
N GLU A 3 -2.07 34.09 -5.56
CA GLU A 3 -0.61 34.12 -5.45
C GLU A 3 -0.21 34.57 -4.04
N ILE A 4 0.50 33.72 -3.31
CA ILE A 4 1.08 34.10 -2.01
C ILE A 4 2.25 35.03 -2.28
N SER A 5 1.99 36.34 -2.17
CA SER A 5 3.02 37.35 -2.33
C SER A 5 4.10 37.19 -1.26
N GLN A 6 5.32 37.57 -1.62
CA GLN A 6 6.43 37.57 -0.67
C GLN A 6 6.15 38.46 0.54
N GLU A 7 5.40 39.55 0.33
CA GLU A 7 4.96 40.45 1.40
C GLU A 7 4.04 39.75 2.41
N LEU A 8 3.00 39.04 1.94
CA LEU A 8 2.09 38.30 2.82
C LEU A 8 2.85 37.26 3.64
N PHE A 9 3.79 36.55 3.00
CA PHE A 9 4.64 35.58 3.67
C PHE A 9 5.52 36.25 4.74
N HIS A 10 6.17 37.38 4.44
CA HIS A 10 6.99 38.12 5.42
C HIS A 10 6.16 38.65 6.60
N GLN A 11 4.93 39.12 6.35
CA GLN A 11 4.02 39.56 7.41
C GLN A 11 3.62 38.42 8.34
N GLU A 12 3.34 37.23 7.80
CA GLU A 12 3.00 36.05 8.60
C GLU A 12 4.20 35.57 9.43
N MET A 13 5.38 35.50 8.81
CA MET A 13 6.64 35.16 9.50
C MET A 13 6.92 36.13 10.64
N ALA A 14 6.73 37.43 10.40
CA ALA A 14 6.93 38.46 11.41
C ALA A 14 5.94 38.33 12.57
N ARG A 15 4.68 37.95 12.29
CA ARG A 15 3.67 37.64 13.32
C ARG A 15 4.11 36.44 14.17
N ALA A 16 4.52 35.34 13.53
CA ALA A 16 4.97 34.14 14.23
C ALA A 16 6.14 34.42 15.20
N VAL A 17 7.14 35.15 14.72
CA VAL A 17 8.32 35.50 15.52
C VAL A 17 7.93 36.47 16.65
N ALA A 18 7.08 37.48 16.37
CA ALA A 18 6.64 38.44 17.37
C ALA A 18 5.83 37.78 18.50
N GLU A 19 4.90 36.87 18.18
CA GLU A 19 4.11 36.16 19.19
C GLU A 19 4.98 35.32 20.11
N HIS A 20 5.95 34.59 19.56
CA HIS A 20 6.85 33.77 20.35
C HIS A 20 7.84 34.61 21.17
N LEU A 21 8.40 35.67 20.58
CA LEU A 21 9.27 36.62 21.29
C LEU A 21 8.51 37.31 22.41
N ARG A 22 7.26 37.73 22.20
CA ARG A 22 6.43 38.36 23.23
C ARG A 22 6.33 37.48 24.47
N GLY A 23 5.96 36.22 24.30
CA GLY A 23 5.88 35.26 25.42
C GLY A 23 7.22 35.11 26.15
N PHE A 24 8.32 35.06 25.42
CA PHE A 24 9.66 34.94 25.99
C PHE A 24 10.10 36.21 26.73
N LEU A 25 9.91 37.40 26.14
CA LEU A 25 10.40 38.68 26.66
C LEU A 25 9.67 39.08 27.95
N LEU A 26 8.38 38.78 28.07
CA LEU A 26 7.62 39.00 29.31
C LEU A 26 8.14 38.18 30.50
N THR A 27 8.91 37.11 30.27
CA THR A 27 9.55 36.33 31.35
C THR A 27 10.92 36.85 31.76
N LYS A 28 11.44 37.88 31.08
CA LYS A 28 12.78 38.40 31.35
C LYS A 28 12.77 39.51 32.37
N GLU A 29 13.83 39.51 33.18
CA GLU A 29 14.08 40.56 34.16
C GLU A 29 14.71 41.79 33.48
N LYS A 30 14.77 42.89 34.24
CA LYS A 30 15.44 44.12 33.84
C LYS A 30 16.92 43.88 33.50
N ASN A 31 17.49 44.77 32.69
CA ASN A 31 18.86 44.74 32.18
C ASN A 31 19.19 43.53 31.28
N HIS A 32 18.18 42.81 30.76
CA HIS A 32 18.40 41.70 29.85
C HIS A 32 18.60 42.19 28.42
N CYS A 33 19.65 41.70 27.75
CA CYS A 33 19.96 42.00 26.35
C CYS A 33 19.80 40.77 25.47
N GLN A 34 18.96 40.87 24.44
CA GLN A 34 18.62 39.80 23.53
C GLN A 34 18.96 40.19 22.09
N ARG A 35 19.67 39.33 21.36
CA ARG A 35 19.87 39.49 19.92
C ARG A 35 19.06 38.47 19.13
N VAL A 36 18.51 38.91 18.01
CA VAL A 36 17.76 38.07 17.05
C VAL A 36 18.44 38.17 15.69
N GLU A 37 18.74 37.03 15.09
CA GLU A 37 19.51 36.93 13.86
C GLU A 37 18.85 35.96 12.88
N TYR A 38 19.43 35.79 11.69
CA TYR A 38 18.98 34.78 10.71
C TYR A 38 17.55 34.97 10.18
N LEU A 39 17.03 36.20 10.22
CA LEU A 39 15.77 36.59 9.57
C LEU A 39 16.03 37.54 8.40
N PRO A 40 15.17 37.55 7.36
CA PRO A 40 15.20 38.58 6.34
C PRO A 40 15.01 39.98 6.95
N LYS A 41 15.70 41.01 6.45
CA LYS A 41 15.63 42.38 6.98
C LYS A 41 14.18 42.88 7.10
N GLN A 42 13.33 42.58 6.12
CA GLN A 42 11.93 42.98 6.15
C GLN A 42 11.14 42.28 7.28
N VAL A 43 11.42 41.01 7.55
CA VAL A 43 10.79 40.29 8.68
C VAL A 43 11.26 40.88 10.00
N MET A 44 12.55 41.21 10.14
CA MET A 44 13.09 41.88 11.34
C MET A 44 12.39 43.22 11.61
N ALA A 45 12.24 44.06 10.58
CA ALA A 45 11.55 45.34 10.69
C ALA A 45 10.09 45.17 11.14
N LEU A 46 9.34 44.29 10.47
CA LEU A 46 7.94 44.01 10.80
C LEU A 46 7.78 43.42 12.21
N THR A 47 8.66 42.50 12.62
CA THR A 47 8.66 41.95 13.98
C THR A 47 8.98 43.03 15.01
N CYS A 48 9.99 43.86 14.75
CA CYS A 48 10.37 44.96 15.63
C CYS A 48 9.22 45.94 15.84
N GLN A 49 8.55 46.34 14.76
CA GLN A 49 7.37 47.20 14.83
C GLN A 49 6.27 46.57 15.70
N LYS A 50 5.94 45.29 15.46
CA LYS A 50 4.93 44.57 16.27
C LYS A 50 5.26 44.51 17.75
N LEU A 51 6.54 44.27 18.11
CA LEU A 51 6.96 44.24 19.51
C LEU A 51 6.86 45.62 20.17
N ARG A 52 7.15 46.69 19.41
CA ARG A 52 7.06 48.07 19.90
C ARG A 52 5.62 48.56 20.06
N GLU A 53 4.68 48.04 19.29
CA GLU A 53 3.26 48.39 19.36
C GLU A 53 2.51 47.62 20.48
N ASP A 54 3.11 46.57 21.04
CA ASP A 54 2.51 45.76 22.09
C ASP A 54 2.53 46.45 23.47
N LYS A 55 1.35 46.69 24.04
CA LYS A 55 1.19 47.42 25.30
C LYS A 55 1.75 46.69 26.53
N ASP A 56 1.73 45.36 26.53
CA ASP A 56 2.23 44.58 27.65
C ASP A 56 3.76 44.60 27.66
N LEU A 57 4.38 44.50 26.47
CA LEU A 57 5.83 44.67 26.32
C LEU A 57 6.29 46.09 26.66
N GLN A 58 5.54 47.13 26.26
CA GLN A 58 5.81 48.50 26.66
C GLN A 58 5.75 48.67 28.19
N SER A 59 4.72 48.11 28.84
CA SER A 59 4.57 48.17 30.29
C SER A 59 5.67 47.40 31.03
N HIS A 60 6.20 46.35 30.40
CA HIS A 60 7.35 45.58 30.89
C HIS A 60 8.72 46.23 30.59
N GLY A 61 8.73 47.38 29.90
CA GLY A 61 9.95 48.13 29.58
C GLY A 61 10.80 47.52 28.48
N VAL A 62 10.19 46.78 27.55
CA VAL A 62 10.90 46.18 26.41
C VAL A 62 11.18 47.24 25.35
N GLU A 63 12.44 47.42 24.98
CA GLU A 63 12.89 48.25 23.87
C GLU A 63 13.45 47.37 22.75
N ALA A 64 12.87 47.42 21.55
CA ALA A 64 13.30 46.63 20.41
C ALA A 64 13.76 47.52 19.25
N TYR A 65 14.86 47.15 18.59
CA TYR A 65 15.44 47.89 17.46
C TYR A 65 16.06 46.96 16.42
N VAL A 66 16.11 47.41 15.16
CA VAL A 66 16.86 46.78 14.07
C VAL A 66 18.18 47.52 13.88
N LEU A 67 19.29 46.79 13.95
CA LEU A 67 20.62 47.38 13.75
C LEU A 67 20.78 47.81 12.29
N SER A 68 21.21 49.05 12.09
CA SER A 68 21.49 49.63 10.77
C SER A 68 22.77 50.47 10.83
N ASP A 69 23.42 50.64 9.68
CA ASP A 69 24.55 51.57 9.53
C ASP A 69 24.09 53.03 9.66
N GLN A 70 22.91 53.32 9.12
CA GLN A 70 22.25 54.62 9.25
C GLN A 70 20.80 54.37 9.65
N ALA A 71 20.39 54.96 10.77
CA ALA A 71 19.01 54.87 11.24
C ALA A 71 18.13 55.87 10.49
N ASN A 72 17.34 55.36 9.53
CA ASN A 72 16.39 56.19 8.78
C ASN A 72 14.98 56.11 9.37
N GLU A 73 14.66 54.95 9.97
CA GLU A 73 13.36 54.66 10.53
C GLU A 73 13.39 54.66 12.06
N VAL A 74 12.24 54.94 12.69
CA VAL A 74 12.12 55.00 14.15
C VAL A 74 12.47 53.69 14.84
N HIS A 75 12.37 52.56 14.12
CA HIS A 75 12.67 51.22 14.63
C HIS A 75 14.10 50.76 14.30
N GLU A 76 14.88 51.57 13.58
CA GLU A 76 16.30 51.33 13.34
C GLU A 76 17.17 51.99 14.43
N ILE A 77 18.35 51.43 14.68
CA ILE A 77 19.33 51.98 15.62
C ILE A 77 20.75 51.76 15.09
N GLU A 78 21.62 52.74 15.34
CA GLU A 78 23.05 52.64 15.05
C GLU A 78 23.80 51.96 16.19
N SER A 79 24.98 51.39 15.89
CA SER A 79 25.77 50.62 16.88
C SER A 79 26.12 51.44 18.13
N GLY A 80 26.55 52.70 17.97
CA GLY A 80 26.86 53.58 19.09
C GLY A 80 25.64 53.83 20.00
N ALA A 81 24.49 54.13 19.41
CA ALA A 81 23.25 54.36 20.14
C ALA A 81 22.76 53.09 20.86
N LEU A 82 22.92 51.91 20.24
CA LEU A 82 22.59 50.64 20.89
C LEU A 82 23.47 50.37 22.13
N ILE A 83 24.76 50.70 22.04
CA ILE A 83 25.71 50.59 23.16
C ILE A 83 25.32 51.56 24.29
N GLU A 84 24.91 52.78 23.97
CA GLU A 84 24.43 53.74 24.97
C GLU A 84 23.17 53.24 25.68
N LYS A 85 22.22 52.63 24.96
CA LYS A 85 21.03 52.00 25.55
C LYS A 85 21.41 50.90 26.54
N ARG A 86 22.36 50.05 26.18
CA ARG A 86 22.87 48.95 27.01
C ARG A 86 23.58 49.46 28.28
N ASN A 87 24.32 50.57 28.18
CA ASN A 87 25.16 51.09 29.27
C ASN A 87 24.40 51.91 30.33
N ARG A 88 23.07 52.03 30.22
CA ARG A 88 22.25 52.64 31.26
C ARG A 88 22.32 51.84 32.55
N GLU A 89 22.33 52.52 33.71
CA GLU A 89 22.34 51.85 35.02
C GLU A 89 21.12 50.92 35.20
N GLU A 90 19.97 51.33 34.64
CA GLU A 90 18.75 50.53 34.66
C GLU A 90 17.97 50.71 33.35
N PHE A 91 17.62 49.59 32.71
CA PHE A 91 16.67 49.50 31.61
C PHE A 91 15.83 48.23 31.75
N GLY A 92 14.73 48.13 31.01
CA GLY A 92 13.90 46.92 30.99
C GLY A 92 14.60 45.78 30.23
N VAL A 93 14.06 45.42 29.06
CA VAL A 93 14.66 44.39 28.21
C VAL A 93 15.02 45.00 26.87
N LEU A 94 16.28 44.87 26.46
CA LEU A 94 16.76 45.41 25.18
C LEU A 94 16.85 44.29 24.14
N VAL A 95 16.18 44.47 23.01
CA VAL A 95 16.17 43.52 21.89
C VAL A 95 16.78 44.15 20.65
N ALA A 96 17.82 43.52 20.09
CA ALA A 96 18.48 43.95 18.87
C ALA A 96 18.30 42.90 17.76
N PHE A 97 17.70 43.29 16.64
CA PHE A 97 17.72 42.48 15.42
C PHE A 97 18.96 42.82 14.62
N ILE A 98 19.78 41.82 14.28
CA ILE A 98 21.05 42.02 13.57
C ILE A 98 20.91 41.41 12.16
N PRO A 99 20.77 42.25 11.10
CA PRO A 99 20.68 41.77 9.72
C PRO A 99 21.92 40.97 9.31
N GLN A 100 21.71 39.91 8.52
CA GLN A 100 22.81 39.12 7.98
C GLN A 100 23.71 39.96 7.08
N GLY A 101 25.03 39.79 7.22
CA GLY A 101 26.02 40.47 6.39
C GLY A 101 26.31 41.92 6.81
N LEU A 102 25.62 42.44 7.82
CA LEU A 102 25.93 43.75 8.39
C LEU A 102 27.18 43.64 9.26
N ARG A 103 28.26 44.34 8.87
CA ARG A 103 29.47 44.49 9.68
C ARG A 103 29.62 45.94 10.09
N LEU A 104 29.55 46.21 11.39
CA LEU A 104 29.67 47.55 11.92
C LEU A 104 30.84 47.65 12.91
N PRO A 105 31.37 48.85 13.16
CA PRO A 105 32.36 49.04 14.21
C PRO A 105 31.83 48.56 15.58
N ALA A 106 32.74 48.13 16.46
CA ALA A 106 32.44 47.68 17.82
C ALA A 106 31.51 46.45 17.91
N GLU A 107 31.60 45.51 16.97
CA GLU A 107 30.89 44.21 17.00
C GLU A 107 30.99 43.50 18.36
N ASP A 108 32.15 43.53 19.00
CA ASP A 108 32.39 42.97 20.34
C ASP A 108 31.43 43.53 21.41
N SER A 109 30.86 44.72 21.20
CA SER A 109 29.96 45.37 22.17
C SER A 109 28.50 44.94 22.07
N TYR A 110 28.13 44.20 21.04
CA TYR A 110 26.81 43.59 20.85
C TYR A 110 26.93 42.13 20.36
N ASP A 111 28.06 41.51 20.68
CA ASP A 111 28.35 40.12 20.40
C ASP A 111 27.59 39.17 21.33
N ILE A 112 27.85 37.86 21.21
CA ILE A 112 27.22 36.82 22.01
C ILE A 112 27.58 36.87 23.50
N HIS A 113 28.67 37.55 23.88
CA HIS A 113 29.06 37.74 25.27
C HIS A 113 28.27 38.86 25.93
N THR A 114 27.76 39.80 25.13
CA THR A 114 27.00 40.94 25.60
C THR A 114 25.48 40.78 25.42
N PHE A 115 25.06 40.22 24.28
CA PHE A 115 23.66 39.95 23.96
C PHE A 115 23.45 38.45 23.86
N LYS A 116 22.51 37.92 24.66
CA LYS A 116 22.15 36.51 24.54
C LYS A 116 21.47 36.29 23.19
N THR A 117 21.86 35.24 22.48
CA THR A 117 21.25 34.90 21.19
C THR A 117 19.89 34.27 21.40
N TYR A 118 18.92 34.71 20.60
CA TYR A 118 17.57 34.17 20.63
C TYR A 118 17.50 32.97 19.71
N ASP A 119 17.07 31.84 20.25
CA ASP A 119 16.91 30.65 19.44
C ASP A 119 15.57 30.69 18.70
N LEU A 120 15.65 30.86 17.38
CA LEU A 120 14.50 30.78 16.49
C LEU A 120 14.11 29.33 16.16
N THR A 121 14.89 28.35 16.62
CA THR A 121 14.66 26.93 16.36
C THR A 121 13.26 26.55 16.84
N GLY A 122 12.48 25.97 15.93
CA GLY A 122 11.14 25.48 16.24
C GLY A 122 10.03 26.55 16.26
N VAL A 123 10.34 27.85 16.23
CA VAL A 123 9.32 28.92 16.19
C VAL A 123 8.40 28.75 14.99
N LEU A 124 8.96 28.65 13.79
CA LEU A 124 8.19 28.47 12.56
C LEU A 124 7.46 27.14 12.51
N ARG A 125 8.01 26.10 13.14
CA ARG A 125 7.37 24.78 13.23
C ARG A 125 6.17 24.82 14.17
N SER A 126 6.27 25.53 15.29
CA SER A 126 5.15 25.78 16.20
C SER A 126 4.07 26.60 15.50
N HIS A 127 4.46 27.63 14.75
CA HIS A 127 3.54 28.45 13.96
C HIS A 127 2.81 27.64 12.88
N CYS A 128 3.53 26.78 12.15
CA CYS A 128 2.93 25.89 11.16
C CYS A 128 1.83 25.00 11.76
N LYS A 129 2.07 24.43 12.96
CA LYS A 129 1.06 23.64 13.69
C LYS A 129 -0.13 24.49 14.13
N LYS A 130 0.13 25.73 14.55
CA LYS A 130 -0.92 26.69 14.95
C LYS A 130 -1.81 27.02 13.75
N ILE A 131 -1.24 27.40 12.61
CA ILE A 131 -2.02 27.66 11.38
C ILE A 131 -2.85 26.42 11.02
N LEU A 132 -2.25 25.23 11.03
CA LEU A 132 -2.97 23.99 10.71
C LEU A 132 -4.18 23.76 11.63
N SER A 133 -4.03 24.02 12.94
CA SER A 133 -5.12 23.88 13.91
C SER A 133 -6.20 24.97 13.83
N GLU A 134 -5.89 26.11 13.21
CA GLU A 134 -6.83 27.23 13.02
C GLU A 134 -7.60 27.12 11.70
N LEU A 135 -7.21 26.22 10.79
CA LEU A 135 -7.93 25.98 9.55
C LEU A 135 -9.31 25.36 9.83
N PRO A 136 -10.36 25.78 9.10
CA PRO A 136 -11.68 25.17 9.22
C PRO A 136 -11.69 23.74 8.69
N GLU A 137 -12.62 22.90 9.15
CA GLU A 137 -12.86 21.58 8.55
C GLU A 137 -13.74 21.71 7.29
N PRO A 138 -13.53 20.90 6.23
CA PRO A 138 -12.59 19.76 6.14
C PRO A 138 -11.13 20.14 5.78
N THR A 139 -10.85 21.42 5.56
CA THR A 139 -9.54 21.92 5.09
C THR A 139 -8.39 21.56 6.01
N GLY A 140 -8.57 21.68 7.33
CA GLY A 140 -7.57 21.31 8.34
C GLY A 140 -7.16 19.84 8.23
N SER A 141 -8.14 18.93 8.17
CA SER A 141 -7.87 17.49 8.01
C SER A 141 -7.14 17.17 6.70
N ILE A 142 -7.60 17.71 5.56
CA ILE A 142 -6.97 17.48 4.25
C ILE A 142 -5.53 18.02 4.24
N ALA A 143 -5.32 19.24 4.72
CA ALA A 143 -3.99 19.84 4.81
C ALA A 143 -3.05 19.01 5.70
N GLY A 144 -3.56 18.45 6.80
CA GLY A 144 -2.82 17.54 7.67
C GLY A 144 -2.35 16.29 6.94
N ILE A 145 -3.26 15.62 6.21
CA ILE A 145 -2.95 14.40 5.43
C ILE A 145 -1.87 14.69 4.38
N VAL A 146 -1.96 15.82 3.68
CA VAL A 146 -0.98 16.22 2.65
C VAL A 146 0.37 16.57 3.28
N LEU A 147 0.40 17.37 4.35
CA LEU A 147 1.65 17.77 5.00
C LEU A 147 2.39 16.60 5.69
N ASP A 148 1.66 15.57 6.14
CA ASP A 148 2.26 14.38 6.74
C ASP A 148 2.95 13.46 5.72
N GLN A 149 2.72 13.67 4.42
CA GLN A 149 3.39 12.89 3.38
C GLN A 149 4.91 13.06 3.43
N PRO A 150 5.71 11.97 3.29
CA PRO A 150 7.16 12.04 3.37
C PRO A 150 7.81 13.02 2.39
N ALA A 151 7.22 13.19 1.20
CA ALA A 151 7.67 14.14 0.18
C ALA A 151 7.60 15.60 0.67
N ILE A 152 6.55 15.95 1.41
CA ILE A 152 6.25 17.34 1.81
C ILE A 152 6.84 17.62 3.19
N LYS A 153 6.82 16.64 4.09
CA LYS A 153 7.41 16.75 5.43
C LYS A 153 8.90 17.08 5.43
N LYS A 154 9.62 16.66 4.39
CA LYS A 154 11.06 16.95 4.17
C LYS A 154 11.30 18.34 3.56
N GLN A 155 10.27 19.00 3.03
CA GLN A 155 10.40 20.34 2.48
C GLN A 155 10.73 21.37 3.57
N PRO A 156 11.40 22.49 3.20
CA PRO A 156 11.61 23.61 4.11
C PRO A 156 10.30 24.10 4.74
N ILE A 157 10.36 24.50 6.01
CA ILE A 157 9.16 24.90 6.78
C ILE A 157 8.46 26.11 6.14
N GLU A 158 9.20 26.96 5.45
CA GLU A 158 8.71 28.11 4.71
C GLU A 158 7.71 27.70 3.62
N ARG A 159 7.98 26.60 2.91
CA ARG A 159 7.07 26.07 1.88
C ARG A 159 5.79 25.51 2.49
N GLN A 160 5.91 24.81 3.62
CA GLN A 160 4.75 24.29 4.36
C GLN A 160 3.86 25.42 4.86
N ILE A 161 4.45 26.51 5.39
CA ILE A 161 3.71 27.71 5.79
C ILE A 161 3.02 28.35 4.57
N LYS A 162 3.73 28.55 3.45
CA LYS A 162 3.12 29.12 2.24
C LYS A 162 1.94 28.27 1.74
N TYR A 163 2.04 26.95 1.79
CA TYR A 163 0.96 26.04 1.43
C TYR A 163 -0.26 26.21 2.32
N LEU A 164 -0.07 26.25 3.64
CA LEU A 164 -1.15 26.49 4.59
C LEU A 164 -1.79 27.88 4.42
N LEU A 165 -0.99 28.91 4.11
CA LEU A 165 -1.51 30.26 3.83
C LEU A 165 -2.37 30.30 2.57
N ALA A 166 -2.01 29.52 1.54
CA ALA A 166 -2.80 29.40 0.33
C ALA A 166 -4.18 28.77 0.63
N LEU A 167 -4.21 27.66 1.36
CA LEU A 167 -5.46 27.01 1.77
C LEU A 167 -6.31 27.87 2.71
N ARG A 168 -5.67 28.65 3.59
CA ARG A 168 -6.37 29.58 4.49
C ARG A 168 -7.15 30.65 3.72
N ASN A 169 -6.63 31.10 2.57
CA ASN A 169 -7.23 32.21 1.81
C ASN A 169 -8.27 31.75 0.77
N ASP A 170 -8.03 30.62 0.09
CA ASP A 170 -8.92 30.14 -0.98
C ASP A 170 -9.99 29.15 -0.48
N GLY A 171 -9.88 28.69 0.77
CA GLY A 171 -10.63 27.53 1.25
C GLY A 171 -9.94 26.22 0.85
N GLY A 172 -10.45 25.09 1.34
CA GLY A 172 -9.79 23.81 1.07
C GLY A 172 -10.72 22.62 1.02
N GLY A 173 -10.99 22.16 -0.20
CA GLY A 173 -11.25 20.77 -0.52
C GLY A 173 -9.99 20.09 -1.07
N TRP A 174 -10.18 18.88 -1.58
CA TRP A 174 -9.10 18.10 -2.20
C TRP A 174 -8.57 18.74 -3.49
N GLU A 175 -9.42 19.44 -4.25
CA GLU A 175 -9.02 20.18 -5.46
C GLU A 175 -8.05 21.31 -5.11
N GLU A 176 -8.36 22.17 -4.13
CA GLU A 176 -7.45 23.26 -3.71
C GLU A 176 -6.16 22.72 -3.09
N ALA A 177 -6.25 21.64 -2.30
CA ALA A 177 -5.08 20.98 -1.73
C ALA A 177 -4.13 20.47 -2.83
N GLY A 178 -4.69 19.82 -3.85
CA GLY A 178 -3.94 19.36 -5.01
C GLY A 178 -3.42 20.50 -5.89
N ALA A 179 -4.18 21.58 -6.04
CA ALA A 179 -3.79 22.76 -6.79
C ALA A 179 -2.53 23.42 -6.23
N TYR A 180 -2.46 23.59 -4.91
CA TYR A 180 -1.35 24.27 -4.23
C TYR A 180 -0.11 23.40 -4.01
N LEU A 181 -0.07 22.18 -4.55
CA LEU A 181 1.14 21.33 -4.56
C LEU A 181 2.35 22.04 -5.20
N CYS A 182 2.13 22.98 -6.13
CA CYS A 182 3.22 23.81 -6.70
C CYS A 182 4.03 24.59 -5.66
N VAL A 183 3.45 24.92 -4.51
CA VAL A 183 4.13 25.66 -3.45
C VAL A 183 5.16 24.79 -2.72
N VAL A 184 4.96 23.47 -2.74
CA VAL A 184 5.80 22.45 -2.09
C VAL A 184 6.63 21.64 -3.09
N ASP A 185 7.00 22.26 -4.21
CA ASP A 185 7.83 21.68 -5.28
C ASP A 185 7.21 20.44 -5.97
N LEU A 186 5.89 20.42 -6.15
CA LEU A 186 5.14 19.35 -6.82
C LEU A 186 4.25 19.91 -7.93
N ILE A 187 3.99 19.15 -8.99
CA ILE A 187 3.07 19.55 -10.07
C ILE A 187 1.64 19.68 -9.49
N PRO A 188 0.87 20.74 -9.80
CA PRO A 188 -0.52 20.83 -9.39
C PRO A 188 -1.36 19.62 -9.80
N ASP A 189 -2.23 19.16 -8.92
CA ASP A 189 -3.04 17.95 -9.12
C ASP A 189 -4.51 18.22 -8.77
N LEU A 190 -5.31 18.69 -9.72
CA LEU A 190 -6.67 19.17 -9.44
C LEU A 190 -7.67 18.05 -9.11
N LYS A 191 -7.27 16.79 -9.29
CA LYS A 191 -8.08 15.60 -8.94
C LYS A 191 -7.41 14.75 -7.86
N LEU A 192 -6.63 15.38 -6.98
CA LEU A 192 -6.12 14.70 -5.79
C LEU A 192 -7.28 14.18 -4.95
N GLU A 193 -7.17 12.99 -4.36
CA GLU A 193 -8.19 12.44 -3.47
C GLU A 193 -7.56 11.71 -2.28
N GLU A 194 -8.33 11.49 -1.21
CA GLU A 194 -7.84 10.80 -0.01
C GLU A 194 -7.33 9.38 -0.30
N LYS A 195 -8.00 8.69 -1.24
CA LYS A 195 -7.74 7.27 -1.53
C LYS A 195 -6.36 7.01 -2.12
N ASP A 196 -5.79 7.99 -2.81
CA ASP A 196 -4.56 7.85 -3.60
C ASP A 196 -3.50 8.93 -3.31
N VAL A 197 -3.77 9.83 -2.36
CA VAL A 197 -2.89 10.96 -1.97
C VAL A 197 -1.42 10.58 -1.79
N GLU A 198 -1.13 9.48 -1.08
CA GLU A 198 0.24 9.03 -0.80
C GLU A 198 0.96 8.65 -2.10
N THR A 199 0.36 7.77 -2.89
CA THR A 199 0.94 7.28 -4.15
C THR A 199 1.08 8.42 -5.17
N ARG A 200 0.08 9.31 -5.27
CA ARG A 200 0.12 10.45 -6.20
C ARG A 200 1.22 11.43 -5.82
N ILE A 201 1.34 11.80 -4.55
CA ILE A 201 2.37 12.74 -4.10
C ILE A 201 3.78 12.17 -4.27
N ASP A 202 4.02 10.91 -3.92
CA ASP A 202 5.33 10.28 -4.09
C ASP A 202 5.75 10.16 -5.56
N ARG A 203 4.80 9.83 -6.44
CA ARG A 203 5.05 9.76 -7.88
C ARG A 203 5.27 11.14 -8.48
N ASN A 204 4.47 12.12 -8.08
CA ASN A 204 4.61 13.51 -8.50
C ASN A 204 5.99 14.06 -8.14
N ARG A 205 6.44 13.83 -6.89
CA ARG A 205 7.80 14.21 -6.46
C ARG A 205 8.86 13.66 -7.40
N TYR A 206 8.79 12.37 -7.71
CA TYR A 206 9.76 11.76 -8.59
C TYR A 206 9.70 12.32 -10.03
N CYS A 207 8.50 12.61 -10.53
CA CYS A 207 8.35 13.24 -11.84
C CYS A 207 9.02 14.62 -11.88
N VAL A 208 8.83 15.45 -10.84
CA VAL A 208 9.51 16.75 -10.72
C VAL A 208 11.02 16.59 -10.63
N GLU A 209 11.51 15.66 -9.81
CA GLU A 209 12.96 15.38 -9.66
C GLU A 209 13.61 14.97 -10.99
N GLU A 210 12.94 14.13 -11.78
CA GLU A 210 13.45 13.71 -13.09
C GLU A 210 13.37 14.82 -14.14
N LEU A 211 12.31 15.64 -14.13
CA LEU A 211 12.17 16.77 -15.06
C LEU A 211 13.15 17.91 -14.76
N ARG A 212 13.44 18.17 -13.48
CA ARG A 212 14.38 19.22 -13.06
C ARG A 212 15.84 18.88 -13.36
N ASN A 213 16.15 17.60 -13.59
CA ASN A 213 17.53 17.13 -13.73
C ASN A 213 18.23 17.81 -14.93
N PRO A 214 19.25 18.66 -14.70
CA PRO A 214 19.91 19.40 -15.78
C PRO A 214 20.75 18.52 -16.70
N ASP A 215 21.12 17.31 -16.26
CA ASP A 215 21.94 16.38 -17.02
C ASP A 215 21.14 15.60 -18.08
N ARG A 216 19.82 15.82 -18.15
CA ARG A 216 18.92 15.10 -19.05
C ARG A 216 18.03 16.04 -19.83
N THR A 217 17.77 15.66 -21.07
CA THR A 217 16.70 16.28 -21.85
C THR A 217 15.33 15.81 -21.35
N VAL A 218 14.29 16.60 -21.60
CA VAL A 218 12.89 16.25 -21.25
C VAL A 218 12.52 14.85 -21.79
N LEU A 219 12.94 14.50 -23.01
CA LEU A 219 12.71 13.19 -23.61
C LEU A 219 13.35 12.05 -22.81
N GLN A 220 14.62 12.19 -22.43
CA GLN A 220 15.32 11.20 -21.60
C GLN A 220 14.69 11.04 -20.21
N SER A 221 14.21 12.15 -19.63
CA SER A 221 13.47 12.09 -18.36
C SER A 221 12.14 11.35 -18.52
N LEU A 222 11.40 11.58 -19.62
CA LEU A 222 10.18 10.86 -19.93
C LEU A 222 10.41 9.35 -20.13
N GLU A 223 11.44 8.95 -20.88
CA GLU A 223 11.80 7.54 -21.05
C GLU A 223 12.06 6.84 -19.71
N LYS A 224 12.73 7.52 -18.78
CA LYS A 224 12.95 6.96 -17.44
C LYS A 224 11.67 6.85 -16.62
N LEU A 225 10.76 7.82 -16.75
CA LEU A 225 9.45 7.77 -16.10
C LEU A 225 8.56 6.66 -16.68
N VAL A 226 8.65 6.40 -17.98
CA VAL A 226 8.04 5.23 -18.65
C VAL A 226 8.61 3.95 -18.04
N ASN A 227 9.93 3.81 -17.97
CA ASN A 227 10.56 2.58 -17.48
C ASN A 227 10.30 2.32 -16.00
N LYS A 228 10.20 3.37 -15.16
CA LYS A 228 10.03 3.22 -13.71
C LYS A 228 8.58 3.10 -13.27
N PHE A 229 7.67 3.88 -13.85
CA PHE A 229 6.28 4.00 -13.40
C PHE A 229 5.26 3.73 -14.51
N GLY A 230 5.72 3.29 -15.68
CA GLY A 230 4.85 3.05 -16.82
C GLY A 230 4.13 4.31 -17.29
N LEU A 231 4.74 5.49 -17.17
CA LEU A 231 4.16 6.72 -17.73
C LEU A 231 3.80 6.50 -19.21
N LYS A 232 2.65 7.01 -19.63
CA LYS A 232 2.18 6.94 -21.02
C LYS A 232 2.28 8.31 -21.69
N PRO A 233 3.47 8.70 -22.18
CA PRO A 233 3.74 10.07 -22.66
C PRO A 233 2.91 10.47 -23.89
N LYS A 234 2.41 9.50 -24.67
CA LYS A 234 1.56 9.75 -25.85
C LYS A 234 0.09 9.99 -25.50
N GLU A 235 -0.38 9.54 -24.34
CA GLU A 235 -1.74 9.83 -23.90
C GLU A 235 -1.85 11.32 -23.52
N GLY A 236 -2.96 11.97 -23.92
CA GLY A 236 -3.17 13.39 -23.65
C GLY A 236 -2.16 14.35 -24.31
N GLN A 237 -1.35 13.88 -25.27
CA GLN A 237 -0.25 14.66 -25.88
C GLN A 237 0.75 15.19 -24.83
N LEU A 238 0.95 14.46 -23.73
CA LEU A 238 1.76 14.91 -22.59
C LEU A 238 3.19 15.26 -23.03
N GLU A 239 3.83 14.39 -23.82
CA GLU A 239 5.19 14.60 -24.34
C GLU A 239 5.32 15.89 -25.15
N GLU A 240 4.43 16.09 -26.12
CA GLU A 240 4.42 17.26 -27.02
C GLU A 240 4.18 18.55 -26.21
N ASN A 241 3.28 18.50 -25.25
CA ASN A 241 2.98 19.63 -24.37
C ASN A 241 4.16 19.95 -23.45
N LEU A 242 4.83 18.96 -22.87
CA LEU A 242 6.02 19.17 -22.02
C LEU A 242 7.20 19.72 -22.82
N ILE A 243 7.47 19.20 -24.02
CA ILE A 243 8.54 19.73 -24.90
C ILE A 243 8.24 21.17 -25.29
N ARG A 244 6.98 21.48 -25.63
CA ARG A 244 6.58 22.85 -25.96
C ARG A 244 6.70 23.77 -24.76
N PHE A 245 6.30 23.32 -23.58
CA PHE A 245 6.38 24.09 -22.34
C PHE A 245 7.83 24.39 -21.96
N PHE A 246 8.72 23.40 -22.01
CA PHE A 246 10.13 23.61 -21.63
C PHE A 246 11.02 24.20 -22.72
N ARG A 247 10.50 24.46 -23.93
CA ARG A 247 11.28 25.10 -25.01
C ARG A 247 11.81 26.48 -24.64
N GLU A 248 11.03 27.24 -23.88
CA GLU A 248 11.31 28.64 -23.52
C GLU A 248 11.57 28.82 -22.02
N ARG A 249 11.66 27.72 -21.26
CA ARG A 249 11.71 27.75 -19.79
C ARG A 249 12.92 27.00 -19.29
N ASN A 250 13.53 27.53 -18.22
CA ASN A 250 14.61 26.86 -17.52
C ASN A 250 14.03 25.76 -16.62
N VAL A 251 14.35 24.50 -16.92
CA VAL A 251 13.88 23.34 -16.14
C VAL A 251 14.35 23.38 -14.67
N THR A 252 15.47 24.06 -14.40
CA THR A 252 16.05 24.14 -13.04
C THR A 252 15.32 25.14 -12.13
N GLU A 253 14.57 26.09 -12.71
CA GLU A 253 13.78 27.10 -12.01
C GLU A 253 12.39 26.56 -11.63
N THR A 254 12.38 25.50 -10.83
CA THR A 254 11.20 24.71 -10.45
C THR A 254 10.06 25.54 -9.89
N ASP A 255 10.37 26.51 -9.03
CA ASP A 255 9.37 27.40 -8.44
C ASP A 255 8.58 28.22 -9.46
N GLN A 256 9.19 28.56 -10.60
CA GLN A 256 8.52 29.40 -11.61
C GLN A 256 7.58 28.54 -12.46
N TRP A 257 8.11 27.47 -13.04
CA TRP A 257 7.34 26.69 -14.01
C TRP A 257 6.22 25.87 -13.34
N LEU A 258 6.38 25.44 -12.09
CA LEU A 258 5.30 24.79 -11.34
C LEU A 258 4.11 25.72 -11.08
N LYS A 259 4.38 26.98 -10.72
CA LYS A 259 3.34 27.99 -10.52
C LYS A 259 2.70 28.37 -11.84
N GLU A 260 3.47 28.45 -12.91
CA GLU A 260 2.93 28.77 -14.22
C GLU A 260 1.94 27.71 -14.72
N ILE A 261 2.21 26.42 -14.47
CA ILE A 261 1.23 25.34 -14.74
C ILE A 261 -0.09 25.60 -14.02
N LEU A 262 -0.06 26.19 -12.82
CA LEU A 262 -1.27 26.50 -12.07
C LEU A 262 -2.00 27.74 -12.58
N ILE A 263 -1.26 28.78 -12.96
CA ILE A 263 -1.81 30.11 -13.28
C ILE A 263 -2.32 30.18 -14.72
N ASP A 264 -1.59 29.60 -15.68
CA ASP A 264 -1.98 29.60 -17.08
C ASP A 264 -3.00 28.48 -17.34
N ASP A 265 -4.23 28.86 -17.69
CA ASP A 265 -5.32 27.92 -17.95
C ASP A 265 -5.00 26.90 -19.07
N THR A 266 -4.20 27.31 -20.06
CA THR A 266 -3.76 26.45 -21.16
C THR A 266 -2.83 25.36 -20.65
N TRP A 267 -1.88 25.71 -19.80
CA TRP A 267 -0.95 24.73 -19.23
C TRP A 267 -1.60 23.91 -18.12
N ARG A 268 -2.44 24.54 -17.31
CA ARG A 268 -3.23 23.87 -16.28
C ARG A 268 -4.08 22.75 -16.85
N SER A 269 -4.77 22.99 -17.96
CA SER A 269 -5.62 21.97 -18.60
C SER A 269 -4.85 20.81 -19.26
N ARG A 270 -3.54 20.96 -19.48
CA ARG A 270 -2.70 20.01 -20.24
C ARG A 270 -1.62 19.31 -19.43
N LEU A 271 -1.08 19.97 -18.42
CA LEU A 271 0.13 19.56 -17.69
C LEU A 271 -0.10 19.34 -16.20
N SER A 272 -1.28 19.68 -15.66
CA SER A 272 -1.62 19.29 -14.30
C SER A 272 -1.52 17.77 -14.14
N PHE A 273 -1.11 17.33 -12.95
CA PHE A 273 -0.74 15.94 -12.69
C PHE A 273 -1.94 14.98 -12.84
N ASP A 274 -3.17 15.46 -12.69
CA ASP A 274 -4.39 14.70 -13.01
C ASP A 274 -4.53 14.33 -14.49
N LYS A 275 -3.73 14.93 -15.39
CA LYS A 275 -3.68 14.57 -16.82
C LYS A 275 -2.64 13.51 -17.14
N TRP A 276 -1.80 13.14 -16.18
CA TRP A 276 -0.69 12.21 -16.40
C TRP A 276 -1.20 10.78 -16.25
N ALA A 277 -1.17 10.03 -17.34
CA ALA A 277 -1.56 8.62 -17.36
C ALA A 277 -0.36 7.71 -17.09
N PHE A 278 -0.51 6.79 -16.14
CA PHE A 278 0.51 5.80 -15.79
C PHE A 278 -0.06 4.39 -15.94
N LYS A 279 0.80 3.41 -16.18
CA LYS A 279 0.43 2.00 -16.33
C LYS A 279 -0.20 1.44 -15.04
N ASP A 280 0.30 1.89 -13.89
CA ASP A 280 -0.08 1.44 -12.55
C ASP A 280 -0.97 2.46 -11.80
N ILE A 281 -1.58 3.42 -12.52
CA ILE A 281 -2.76 4.12 -11.99
C ILE A 281 -3.95 3.46 -12.66
N PRO A 282 -4.74 2.69 -11.90
CA PRO A 282 -6.01 2.24 -12.43
C PRO A 282 -6.85 3.50 -12.69
N GLU A 283 -7.20 3.76 -13.96
CA GLU A 283 -8.36 4.58 -14.30
C GLU A 283 -9.49 4.19 -13.35
N GLU A 284 -10.21 5.13 -12.72
CA GLU A 284 -11.28 4.81 -11.78
C GLU A 284 -12.13 3.62 -12.29
N GLY A 285 -12.07 2.49 -11.58
CA GLY A 285 -12.69 1.22 -11.98
C GLY A 285 -11.73 0.10 -12.43
N LYS A 286 -10.44 0.36 -12.65
CA LYS A 286 -9.46 -0.69 -12.98
C LYS A 286 -9.05 -1.48 -11.74
N VAL A 287 -8.98 -2.79 -11.91
CA VAL A 287 -8.78 -3.78 -10.85
C VAL A 287 -7.38 -4.34 -10.97
N GLU A 288 -6.54 -4.11 -9.96
CA GLU A 288 -5.19 -4.68 -9.88
C GLU A 288 -5.20 -5.99 -9.08
N ILE A 289 -4.35 -6.94 -9.48
CA ILE A 289 -4.19 -8.23 -8.82
C ILE A 289 -2.73 -8.54 -8.54
N HIS A 290 -2.46 -8.99 -7.32
CA HIS A 290 -1.11 -9.37 -6.88
C HIS A 290 -1.13 -10.77 -6.29
N LEU A 291 -0.51 -11.72 -6.97
CA LEU A 291 -0.32 -13.09 -6.51
C LEU A 291 0.79 -13.12 -5.45
N GLN A 292 0.53 -13.77 -4.32
CA GLN A 292 1.58 -14.00 -3.33
C GLN A 292 2.60 -15.01 -3.90
N PRO A 293 3.91 -14.75 -3.76
CA PRO A 293 4.96 -15.68 -4.17
C PRO A 293 4.76 -17.08 -3.58
N LEU A 294 5.15 -18.11 -4.32
CA LEU A 294 5.09 -19.50 -3.87
C LEU A 294 6.17 -19.80 -2.82
N GLU A 295 7.31 -19.09 -2.85
CA GLU A 295 8.30 -19.00 -1.79
C GLU A 295 8.44 -17.55 -1.32
N ASP A 296 8.17 -17.29 -0.03
CA ASP A 296 8.28 -15.95 0.55
C ASP A 296 9.74 -15.48 0.54
N PRO A 297 10.08 -14.38 -0.17
CA PRO A 297 11.45 -13.92 -0.33
C PRO A 297 12.09 -13.42 0.97
N LYS A 298 11.30 -13.10 2.01
CA LYS A 298 11.81 -12.62 3.30
C LYS A 298 11.95 -13.73 4.33
N THR A 299 11.06 -14.71 4.30
CA THR A 299 10.99 -15.77 5.34
C THR A 299 11.41 -17.15 4.83
N GLY A 300 11.53 -17.35 3.51
CA GLY A 300 11.78 -18.65 2.88
C GLY A 300 10.62 -19.63 3.06
N ALA A 301 9.46 -19.17 3.51
CA ALA A 301 8.30 -20.01 3.73
C ALA A 301 7.64 -20.38 2.40
N ILE A 302 7.37 -21.66 2.20
CA ILE A 302 6.82 -22.19 0.95
C ILE A 302 5.30 -22.37 1.05
N ALA A 303 4.59 -22.07 -0.03
CA ALA A 303 3.16 -22.29 -0.14
C ALA A 303 2.79 -23.77 0.10
N LYS A 304 1.74 -23.98 0.90
CA LYS A 304 1.30 -25.35 1.27
C LYS A 304 0.91 -26.14 0.02
N GLY A 305 1.47 -27.34 -0.11
CA GLY A 305 1.25 -28.21 -1.27
C GLY A 305 2.47 -28.31 -2.18
N LEU A 306 3.46 -27.44 -2.00
CA LEU A 306 4.77 -27.51 -2.63
C LEU A 306 5.81 -28.09 -1.68
N LYS A 307 6.85 -28.69 -2.25
CA LYS A 307 8.07 -29.13 -1.57
C LYS A 307 9.27 -28.49 -2.23
N LYS A 308 10.36 -28.33 -1.49
CA LYS A 308 11.64 -27.87 -2.02
C LYS A 308 12.56 -29.07 -2.20
N GLU A 309 13.01 -29.28 -3.43
CA GLU A 309 14.03 -30.28 -3.77
C GLU A 309 15.23 -29.55 -4.39
N GLY A 310 16.29 -29.39 -3.60
CA GLY A 310 17.41 -28.53 -3.97
C GLY A 310 17.00 -27.05 -4.08
N SER A 311 17.21 -26.45 -5.25
CA SER A 311 16.78 -25.08 -5.58
C SER A 311 15.36 -24.98 -6.12
N ASN A 312 14.69 -26.11 -6.38
CA ASN A 312 13.46 -26.14 -7.16
C ASN A 312 12.24 -26.36 -6.27
N LEU A 313 11.13 -25.68 -6.62
CA LEU A 313 9.81 -25.94 -6.05
C LEU A 313 9.15 -27.08 -6.84
N VAL A 314 8.58 -28.05 -6.12
CA VAL A 314 8.00 -29.27 -6.70
C VAL A 314 6.57 -29.47 -6.18
N ALA A 315 5.64 -29.65 -7.11
CA ALA A 315 4.24 -29.99 -6.92
C ALA A 315 3.96 -31.40 -7.42
N THR A 316 2.93 -32.06 -6.87
CA THR A 316 2.49 -33.38 -7.35
C THR A 316 1.07 -33.32 -7.90
N THR A 317 0.77 -34.15 -8.89
CA THR A 317 -0.60 -34.37 -9.40
C THR A 317 -1.51 -35.07 -8.39
N SER A 318 -1.00 -35.53 -7.24
CA SER A 318 -1.81 -36.17 -6.20
C SER A 318 -2.92 -35.26 -5.64
N PRO A 319 -4.17 -35.72 -5.53
CA PRO A 319 -5.28 -34.93 -4.98
C PRO A 319 -5.13 -34.61 -3.48
N LYS A 320 -4.18 -35.26 -2.78
CA LYS A 320 -3.95 -35.07 -1.34
C LYS A 320 -3.16 -33.81 -1.00
N SER A 321 -2.52 -33.17 -1.98
CA SER A 321 -1.61 -32.03 -1.78
C SER A 321 -1.88 -30.90 -2.78
N PRO A 322 -3.05 -30.23 -2.69
CA PRO A 322 -3.32 -29.06 -3.51
C PRO A 322 -2.43 -27.87 -3.11
N ILE A 323 -2.01 -27.07 -4.10
CA ILE A 323 -1.25 -25.83 -3.91
C ILE A 323 -2.20 -24.77 -3.35
N HIS A 324 -1.81 -24.12 -2.25
CA HIS A 324 -2.60 -23.05 -1.64
C HIS A 324 -2.13 -21.70 -2.16
N LEU A 325 -2.89 -21.14 -3.08
CA LEU A 325 -2.67 -19.82 -3.65
C LEU A 325 -3.37 -18.76 -2.84
N LYS A 326 -2.73 -17.60 -2.72
CA LYS A 326 -3.26 -16.39 -2.12
C LYS A 326 -2.93 -15.22 -3.02
N TRP A 327 -3.84 -14.28 -3.16
CA TRP A 327 -3.62 -13.05 -3.91
C TRP A 327 -4.35 -11.89 -3.24
N GLU A 328 -3.91 -10.69 -3.55
CA GLU A 328 -4.53 -9.45 -3.14
C GLU A 328 -5.11 -8.74 -4.35
N THR A 329 -6.15 -7.95 -4.14
CA THR A 329 -6.80 -7.20 -5.21
C THR A 329 -7.02 -5.78 -4.73
N ASN A 330 -6.66 -4.82 -5.57
CA ASN A 330 -6.79 -3.40 -5.30
C ASN A 330 -7.68 -2.76 -6.38
N PRO A 331 -8.82 -2.15 -6.04
CA PRO A 331 -9.43 -2.09 -4.70
C PRO A 331 -9.95 -3.46 -4.23
N LYS A 332 -9.95 -3.71 -2.91
CA LYS A 332 -10.40 -5.00 -2.30
C LYS A 332 -11.84 -5.39 -2.69
N LYS A 333 -12.65 -4.40 -3.05
CA LYS A 333 -14.00 -4.56 -3.60
C LYS A 333 -14.11 -3.63 -4.80
N SER A 334 -14.02 -4.19 -6.00
CA SER A 334 -14.37 -3.51 -7.24
C SER A 334 -15.71 -4.02 -7.75
N GLU A 335 -16.55 -3.11 -8.25
CA GLU A 335 -17.80 -3.45 -8.93
C GLU A 335 -17.53 -4.05 -10.33
N ASP A 336 -16.48 -3.54 -10.99
CA ASP A 336 -16.05 -3.91 -12.35
C ASP A 336 -15.42 -5.31 -12.41
N LEU A 337 -14.89 -5.81 -11.30
CA LEU A 337 -14.43 -7.20 -11.21
C LEU A 337 -15.63 -8.16 -11.32
N GLY A 338 -15.59 -9.05 -12.31
CA GLY A 338 -16.53 -10.16 -12.45
C GLY A 338 -16.03 -11.43 -11.76
N HIS A 339 -14.83 -11.88 -12.14
CA HIS A 339 -14.22 -13.13 -11.66
C HIS A 339 -12.70 -13.14 -11.86
N TYR A 340 -12.04 -14.10 -11.21
CA TYR A 340 -10.63 -14.40 -11.46
C TYR A 340 -10.51 -15.66 -12.32
N LEU A 341 -9.57 -15.66 -13.26
CA LEU A 341 -9.19 -16.83 -14.04
C LEU A 341 -7.75 -17.21 -13.68
N ILE A 342 -7.56 -18.42 -13.15
CA ILE A 342 -6.25 -18.97 -12.81
C ILE A 342 -5.94 -20.07 -13.81
N ILE A 343 -4.79 -19.96 -14.48
CA ILE A 343 -4.28 -20.98 -15.40
C ILE A 343 -2.90 -21.45 -14.96
N VAL A 344 -2.62 -22.73 -15.22
CA VAL A 344 -1.28 -23.31 -15.14
C VAL A 344 -0.82 -23.52 -16.57
N VAL A 345 0.33 -22.95 -16.92
CA VAL A 345 0.93 -23.08 -18.25
C VAL A 345 2.27 -23.79 -18.13
N ARG A 346 2.63 -24.59 -19.14
CA ARG A 346 3.98 -25.13 -19.26
C ARG A 346 4.98 -23.97 -19.38
N ASP A 347 6.09 -24.10 -18.68
CA ASP A 347 7.18 -23.12 -18.73
C ASP A 347 8.20 -23.60 -19.78
N THR A 348 8.11 -23.02 -20.98
CA THR A 348 8.93 -23.37 -22.14
C THR A 348 9.61 -22.12 -22.70
N ASP A 349 10.83 -22.27 -23.24
CA ASP A 349 11.62 -21.18 -23.83
C ASP A 349 11.01 -20.58 -25.12
N ASP A 350 9.90 -21.14 -25.62
CA ASP A 350 9.24 -20.77 -26.87
C ASP A 350 7.91 -20.04 -26.55
N GLU A 351 7.91 -18.70 -26.60
CA GLU A 351 6.76 -17.85 -26.20
C GLU A 351 5.49 -18.11 -27.03
N ASP A 352 5.62 -18.62 -28.26
CA ASP A 352 4.52 -18.94 -29.16
C ASP A 352 3.86 -20.32 -28.87
N SER A 353 4.37 -21.07 -27.89
CA SER A 353 3.98 -22.45 -27.59
C SER A 353 3.53 -22.68 -26.13
N GLU A 354 2.92 -21.68 -25.48
CA GLU A 354 2.38 -21.82 -24.11
C GLU A 354 1.24 -22.87 -24.05
N GLU A 355 1.55 -24.08 -23.59
CA GLU A 355 0.55 -25.14 -23.40
C GLU A 355 -0.17 -24.97 -22.04
N GLU A 356 -1.49 -24.78 -22.07
CA GLU A 356 -2.31 -24.69 -20.86
C GLU A 356 -2.57 -26.09 -20.28
N LEU A 357 -2.05 -26.34 -19.08
CA LEU A 357 -2.23 -27.60 -18.34
C LEU A 357 -3.52 -27.64 -17.53
N LEU A 358 -3.96 -26.49 -16.99
CA LEU A 358 -5.12 -26.42 -16.10
C LEU A 358 -5.74 -25.03 -16.09
N ARG A 359 -7.08 -24.96 -16.07
CA ARG A 359 -7.85 -23.73 -15.83
C ARG A 359 -8.81 -23.83 -14.66
N ARG A 360 -8.91 -22.75 -13.88
CA ARG A 360 -9.90 -22.59 -12.80
C ARG A 360 -10.44 -21.18 -12.74
N THR A 361 -11.77 -21.06 -12.67
CA THR A 361 -12.46 -19.79 -12.44
C THR A 361 -12.83 -19.63 -10.97
N VAL A 362 -12.57 -18.46 -10.39
CA VAL A 362 -12.88 -18.11 -9.00
C VAL A 362 -13.79 -16.88 -8.97
N LYS A 363 -14.84 -16.92 -8.14
CA LYS A 363 -15.77 -15.78 -7.99
C LYS A 363 -15.07 -14.57 -7.35
N LYS A 364 -15.51 -13.36 -7.71
CA LYS A 364 -15.06 -12.12 -7.07
C LYS A 364 -15.23 -12.14 -5.54
N GLY A 365 -14.33 -11.45 -4.83
CA GLY A 365 -14.32 -11.38 -3.36
C GLY A 365 -13.61 -12.56 -2.67
N ARG A 366 -13.04 -13.50 -3.42
CA ARG A 366 -12.08 -14.48 -2.88
C ARG A 366 -10.66 -14.01 -3.13
N SER A 367 -9.80 -14.23 -2.14
CA SER A 367 -8.36 -13.96 -2.19
C SER A 367 -7.51 -15.23 -2.05
N THR A 368 -8.14 -16.42 -2.08
CA THR A 368 -7.44 -17.70 -1.88
C THR A 368 -8.05 -18.84 -2.72
N LEU A 369 -7.21 -19.78 -3.17
CA LEU A 369 -7.61 -21.00 -3.88
C LEU A 369 -6.76 -22.21 -3.46
N ARG A 370 -7.39 -23.38 -3.32
CA ARG A 370 -6.70 -24.68 -3.23
C ARG A 370 -6.67 -25.32 -4.61
N LEU A 371 -5.58 -25.14 -5.35
CA LEU A 371 -5.42 -25.61 -6.72
C LEU A 371 -4.97 -27.08 -6.73
N SER A 372 -5.78 -27.96 -7.32
CA SER A 372 -5.47 -29.38 -7.46
C SER A 372 -5.02 -29.68 -8.89
N LEU A 373 -3.85 -30.32 -9.03
CA LEU A 373 -3.24 -30.69 -10.31
C LEU A 373 -3.59 -32.13 -10.77
N LYS A 374 -4.63 -32.73 -10.19
CA LYS A 374 -5.05 -34.12 -10.50
C LYS A 374 -5.50 -34.34 -11.95
N ASP A 375 -5.89 -33.26 -12.61
CA ASP A 375 -6.41 -33.27 -13.99
C ASP A 375 -5.29 -32.95 -14.99
N VAL A 376 -4.04 -32.77 -14.53
CA VAL A 376 -2.86 -32.60 -15.38
C VAL A 376 -2.35 -34.00 -15.76
N GLU A 377 -2.36 -34.31 -17.05
CA GLU A 377 -1.90 -35.59 -17.59
C GLU A 377 -0.38 -35.53 -17.83
N LEU A 378 0.36 -36.28 -17.01
CA LEU A 378 1.81 -36.51 -17.15
C LEU A 378 2.04 -38.02 -17.05
N ASP A 379 2.96 -38.55 -17.84
CA ASP A 379 3.34 -39.96 -17.79
C ASP A 379 4.05 -40.30 -16.46
N GLU A 380 4.03 -41.58 -16.08
CA GLU A 380 4.68 -42.02 -14.83
C GLU A 380 6.19 -41.74 -14.87
N GLY A 381 6.67 -40.86 -13.98
CA GLY A 381 8.07 -40.43 -13.92
C GLY A 381 8.40 -39.21 -14.78
N GLU A 382 7.42 -38.65 -15.51
CA GLU A 382 7.58 -37.38 -16.23
C GLU A 382 7.51 -36.19 -15.26
N THR A 383 8.39 -35.22 -15.50
CA THR A 383 8.42 -33.94 -14.79
C THR A 383 8.28 -32.80 -15.79
N CYS A 384 7.49 -31.80 -15.41
CA CYS A 384 7.19 -30.66 -16.27
C CYS A 384 7.41 -29.36 -15.51
N ALA A 385 8.16 -28.41 -16.07
CA ALA A 385 8.24 -27.05 -15.56
C ALA A 385 6.93 -26.30 -15.90
N ALA A 386 6.41 -25.55 -14.94
CA ALA A 386 5.16 -24.82 -15.08
C ALA A 386 5.17 -23.54 -14.25
N ARG A 387 4.29 -22.61 -14.62
CA ARG A 387 4.02 -21.37 -13.88
C ARG A 387 2.52 -21.10 -13.80
N ILE A 388 2.10 -20.38 -12.77
CA ILE A 388 0.69 -20.03 -12.57
C ILE A 388 0.48 -18.59 -13.02
N LYS A 389 -0.49 -18.36 -13.91
CA LYS A 389 -0.97 -17.02 -14.25
C LYS A 389 -2.35 -16.80 -13.66
N ILE A 390 -2.58 -15.63 -13.09
CA ILE A 390 -3.88 -15.19 -12.60
C ILE A 390 -4.33 -13.95 -13.38
N TYR A 391 -5.58 -13.94 -13.83
CA TYR A 391 -6.20 -12.82 -14.52
C TYR A 391 -7.40 -12.34 -13.73
N ALA A 392 -7.48 -11.03 -13.47
CA ALA A 392 -8.71 -10.36 -13.07
C ALA A 392 -9.54 -10.08 -14.34
N LYS A 393 -10.80 -10.51 -14.37
CA LYS A 393 -11.70 -10.30 -15.52
C LYS A 393 -13.00 -9.64 -15.10
N ASP A 394 -13.55 -8.81 -15.97
CA ASP A 394 -14.86 -8.20 -15.79
C ASP A 394 -16.01 -9.20 -16.00
N THR A 395 -17.26 -8.70 -16.01
CA THR A 395 -18.45 -9.54 -16.28
C THR A 395 -18.58 -9.93 -17.75
N ALA A 396 -17.95 -9.19 -18.67
CA ALA A 396 -17.93 -9.46 -20.11
C ALA A 396 -16.78 -10.40 -20.54
N GLY A 397 -15.83 -10.70 -19.65
CA GLY A 397 -14.68 -11.57 -19.90
C GLY A 397 -13.41 -10.84 -20.37
N ILE A 398 -13.40 -9.50 -20.35
CA ILE A 398 -12.24 -8.66 -20.66
C ILE A 398 -11.24 -8.74 -19.50
N ILE A 399 -9.94 -8.82 -19.81
CA ILE A 399 -8.86 -8.83 -18.82
C ILE A 399 -8.68 -7.41 -18.29
N LEU A 400 -8.85 -7.25 -16.98
CA LEU A 400 -8.63 -6.01 -16.25
C LEU A 400 -7.17 -5.89 -15.81
N ASP A 401 -6.59 -6.99 -15.33
CA ASP A 401 -5.18 -7.10 -14.93
C ASP A 401 -4.73 -8.57 -14.85
N SER A 402 -3.42 -8.82 -14.78
CA SER A 402 -2.83 -10.16 -14.68
C SER A 402 -1.53 -10.18 -13.91
N ASP A 403 -1.29 -11.27 -13.18
CA ASP A 403 -0.02 -11.52 -12.47
C ASP A 403 0.40 -12.99 -12.62
N GLU A 404 1.67 -13.30 -12.35
CA GLU A 404 2.26 -14.62 -12.54
C GLU A 404 3.19 -15.05 -11.40
N SER A 405 3.25 -16.36 -11.15
CA SER A 405 4.14 -16.94 -10.16
C SER A 405 5.53 -17.22 -10.72
N GLU A 406 6.50 -17.42 -9.83
CA GLU A 406 7.72 -18.13 -10.17
C GLU A 406 7.46 -19.55 -10.70
N SER A 407 8.43 -20.09 -11.43
CA SER A 407 8.37 -21.43 -12.01
C SER A 407 8.50 -22.52 -10.96
N PHE A 408 7.78 -23.61 -11.15
CA PHE A 408 7.84 -24.81 -10.32
C PHE A 408 7.69 -26.06 -11.18
N TRP A 409 8.15 -27.19 -10.66
CA TRP A 409 8.06 -28.49 -11.33
C TRP A 409 6.80 -29.23 -10.89
N ILE A 410 6.13 -29.89 -11.84
CA ILE A 410 5.02 -30.81 -11.60
C ILE A 410 5.53 -32.22 -11.84
N GLU A 411 5.41 -33.08 -10.84
CA GLU A 411 5.72 -34.50 -10.94
C GLU A 411 4.43 -35.33 -11.06
N GLY A 412 4.43 -36.26 -12.02
CA GLY A 412 3.43 -37.32 -12.11
C GLY A 412 3.47 -38.20 -10.87
N GLY A 413 2.52 -38.00 -9.95
CA GLY A 413 2.39 -38.86 -8.77
C GLY A 413 1.80 -40.22 -9.14
N ILE A 414 2.28 -41.30 -8.52
CA ILE A 414 1.63 -42.61 -8.56
C ILE A 414 0.15 -42.41 -8.20
N GLN A 415 -0.76 -42.73 -9.12
CA GLN A 415 -2.20 -42.72 -8.88
C GLN A 415 -2.58 -43.81 -7.85
N ILE A 416 -2.28 -43.58 -6.58
CA ILE A 416 -2.95 -44.28 -5.49
C ILE A 416 -4.25 -43.54 -5.28
N GLU A 417 -5.27 -43.84 -6.10
CA GLU A 417 -6.63 -43.41 -5.82
C GLU A 417 -7.01 -43.89 -4.40
N PRO A 418 -7.25 -43.02 -3.40
CA PRO A 418 -8.12 -43.42 -2.31
C PRO A 418 -9.52 -43.35 -2.88
N VAL A 419 -9.92 -44.42 -3.54
CA VAL A 419 -11.28 -44.57 -4.05
C VAL A 419 -12.24 -44.59 -2.88
N VAL A 420 -12.75 -43.43 -2.46
CA VAL A 420 -14.05 -43.38 -1.80
C VAL A 420 -15.12 -43.44 -2.89
N LYS A 421 -15.16 -44.57 -3.64
CA LYS A 421 -16.32 -44.92 -4.46
C LYS A 421 -17.49 -45.01 -3.48
N LYS A 422 -18.58 -44.28 -3.73
CA LYS A 422 -19.86 -44.50 -3.05
C LYS A 422 -20.13 -46.00 -3.00
N ILE A 423 -20.10 -46.55 -1.80
CA ILE A 423 -20.30 -47.98 -1.59
C ILE A 423 -21.75 -48.31 -1.94
N LYS A 424 -21.97 -49.12 -2.97
CA LYS A 424 -23.30 -49.64 -3.32
C LYS A 424 -23.69 -50.74 -2.34
N LYS A 425 -24.37 -50.35 -1.25
CA LYS A 425 -24.89 -51.28 -0.24
C LYS A 425 -26.17 -51.95 -0.75
N ILE A 426 -26.26 -53.26 -0.56
CA ILE A 426 -27.41 -54.09 -0.91
C ILE A 426 -27.69 -55.07 0.23
N ARG A 427 -28.89 -55.63 0.30
CA ARG A 427 -29.30 -56.50 1.42
C ARG A 427 -28.83 -57.94 1.25
N ASN A 428 -28.76 -58.45 0.02
CA ASN A 428 -28.37 -59.83 -0.25
C ASN A 428 -27.83 -60.01 -1.67
N ARG A 429 -27.30 -61.20 -1.95
CA ARG A 429 -26.70 -61.56 -3.25
C ARG A 429 -27.69 -61.45 -4.42
N ALA A 430 -28.95 -61.87 -4.21
CA ALA A 430 -29.97 -61.82 -5.26
C ALA A 430 -30.29 -60.38 -5.69
N GLU A 431 -30.31 -59.45 -4.74
CA GLU A 431 -30.48 -58.01 -5.03
C GLU A 431 -29.31 -57.45 -5.86
N ALA A 432 -28.08 -57.93 -5.65
CA ALA A 432 -26.92 -57.56 -6.47
C ALA A 432 -27.15 -57.90 -7.95
N ILE A 433 -27.54 -59.16 -8.19
CA ILE A 433 -27.74 -59.71 -9.52
C ILE A 433 -28.95 -59.04 -10.18
N LEU A 434 -30.07 -58.90 -9.45
CA LEU A 434 -31.28 -58.27 -9.97
C LEU A 434 -31.05 -56.80 -10.33
N THR A 435 -30.39 -56.03 -9.45
CA THR A 435 -30.12 -54.61 -9.68
C THR A 435 -29.21 -54.43 -10.91
N ALA A 436 -28.17 -55.25 -11.02
CA ALA A 436 -27.28 -55.20 -12.16
C ALA A 436 -28.00 -55.67 -13.44
N ALA A 437 -28.75 -56.76 -13.39
CA ALA A 437 -29.45 -57.29 -14.55
C ALA A 437 -30.52 -56.32 -15.06
N HIS A 438 -31.23 -55.63 -14.17
CA HIS A 438 -32.16 -54.57 -14.55
C HIS A 438 -31.44 -53.40 -15.22
N LYS A 439 -30.33 -52.94 -14.64
CA LYS A 439 -29.53 -51.81 -15.16
C LYS A 439 -28.92 -52.09 -16.53
N PHE A 440 -28.38 -53.29 -16.73
CA PHE A 440 -27.66 -53.66 -17.96
C PHE A 440 -28.48 -54.52 -18.92
N ARG A 441 -29.75 -54.78 -18.60
CA ARG A 441 -30.71 -55.56 -19.40
C ARG A 441 -30.19 -56.95 -19.81
N LYS A 442 -29.39 -57.59 -18.96
CA LYS A 442 -28.79 -58.92 -19.20
C LYS A 442 -28.60 -59.67 -17.89
N THR A 443 -28.76 -60.99 -17.88
CA THR A 443 -28.42 -61.81 -16.72
C THR A 443 -26.91 -61.78 -16.47
N LEU A 444 -26.52 -61.54 -15.21
CA LEU A 444 -25.13 -61.36 -14.82
C LEU A 444 -24.77 -62.35 -13.71
N GLU A 445 -23.61 -62.98 -13.87
CA GLU A 445 -23.06 -63.92 -12.90
C GLU A 445 -22.03 -63.24 -11.99
N ILE A 446 -21.80 -63.86 -10.84
CA ILE A 446 -20.80 -63.44 -9.88
C ILE A 446 -19.43 -63.88 -10.35
N ASP A 447 -18.48 -62.96 -10.32
CA ASP A 447 -17.08 -63.14 -10.66
C ASP A 447 -16.28 -63.59 -9.43
N SER A 448 -16.47 -62.89 -8.30
CA SER A 448 -15.82 -63.22 -7.03
C SER A 448 -16.62 -62.68 -5.84
N GLU A 449 -16.62 -63.41 -4.74
CA GLU A 449 -17.24 -62.99 -3.47
C GLU A 449 -16.32 -63.29 -2.30
N ASN A 450 -16.04 -62.29 -1.44
CA ASN A 450 -15.13 -62.39 -0.30
C ASN A 450 -15.44 -61.31 0.75
N TRP A 451 -14.93 -61.50 1.97
CA TRP A 451 -14.90 -60.44 2.98
C TRP A 451 -14.05 -59.25 2.51
N GLU A 452 -14.47 -58.03 2.83
CA GLU A 452 -13.72 -56.84 2.45
C GLU A 452 -12.55 -56.58 3.42
N ASP A 453 -11.33 -56.60 2.88
CA ASP A 453 -10.12 -56.34 3.64
C ASP A 453 -10.12 -54.96 4.29
N GLY A 454 -9.77 -54.92 5.57
CA GLY A 454 -9.76 -53.70 6.38
C GLY A 454 -11.14 -53.17 6.79
N ARG A 455 -12.24 -53.83 6.38
CA ARG A 455 -13.62 -53.48 6.78
C ARG A 455 -14.40 -54.74 7.16
N PRO A 456 -14.27 -55.23 8.41
CA PRO A 456 -14.75 -56.54 8.84
C PRO A 456 -16.29 -56.72 8.84
N ARG A 457 -17.07 -55.79 8.29
CA ARG A 457 -18.55 -55.81 8.33
C ARG A 457 -19.20 -55.65 6.96
N LEU A 458 -18.40 -55.78 5.90
CA LEU A 458 -18.86 -55.69 4.52
C LEU A 458 -18.42 -56.94 3.78
N TYR A 459 -19.40 -57.64 3.21
CA TYR A 459 -19.15 -58.74 2.31
C TYR A 459 -19.21 -58.21 0.87
N ARG A 460 -18.12 -58.37 0.12
CA ARG A 460 -17.95 -57.82 -1.22
C ARG A 460 -18.39 -58.84 -2.25
N ILE A 461 -19.30 -58.42 -3.14
CA ILE A 461 -19.70 -59.19 -4.32
C ILE A 461 -19.27 -58.42 -5.56
N LYS A 462 -18.47 -59.06 -6.41
CA LYS A 462 -18.06 -58.54 -7.71
C LYS A 462 -18.72 -59.38 -8.80
N LEU A 463 -19.39 -58.72 -9.74
CA LEU A 463 -20.00 -59.35 -10.91
C LEU A 463 -19.03 -59.35 -12.11
N LYS A 464 -19.27 -60.22 -13.10
CA LYS A 464 -18.40 -60.34 -14.30
C LYS A 464 -18.26 -59.04 -15.10
N ASN A 465 -19.25 -58.17 -15.05
CA ASN A 465 -19.20 -56.83 -15.66
C ASN A 465 -18.42 -55.80 -14.81
N ARG A 466 -17.69 -56.25 -13.79
CA ARG A 466 -16.87 -55.44 -12.87
C ARG A 466 -17.66 -54.52 -11.92
N GLU A 467 -18.99 -54.62 -11.87
CA GLU A 467 -19.78 -53.96 -10.81
C GLU A 467 -19.50 -54.61 -9.45
N ILE A 468 -19.32 -53.77 -8.42
CA ILE A 468 -19.02 -54.20 -7.06
C ILE A 468 -20.12 -53.71 -6.13
N TYR A 469 -20.78 -54.66 -5.48
CA TYR A 469 -21.77 -54.44 -4.44
C TYR A 469 -21.26 -54.93 -3.09
N ARG A 470 -21.82 -54.39 -2.01
CA ARG A 470 -21.45 -54.77 -0.65
C ARG A 470 -22.67 -55.06 0.19
N ILE A 471 -22.67 -56.21 0.86
CA ILE A 471 -23.70 -56.55 1.83
C ILE A 471 -23.20 -56.11 3.21
N PRO A 472 -23.87 -55.15 3.87
CA PRO A 472 -23.60 -54.83 5.26
C PRO A 472 -24.17 -55.96 6.14
N ILE A 473 -23.31 -56.56 6.94
CA ILE A 473 -23.71 -57.65 7.83
C ILE A 473 -24.08 -57.07 9.19
N ASN A 474 -25.18 -57.58 9.76
CA ASN A 474 -25.63 -57.20 11.09
C ASN A 474 -24.52 -57.51 12.11
N PHE A 475 -24.25 -56.54 12.99
CA PHE A 475 -23.26 -56.62 14.06
C PHE A 475 -23.34 -57.94 14.83
N THR A 476 -24.55 -58.33 15.23
CA THR A 476 -24.79 -59.56 16.01
C THR A 476 -24.48 -60.82 15.22
N LEU A 477 -24.82 -60.88 13.92
CA LEU A 477 -24.56 -62.05 13.09
C LEU A 477 -23.07 -62.22 12.78
N HIS A 478 -22.36 -61.12 12.56
CA HIS A 478 -20.91 -61.16 12.37
C HIS A 478 -20.18 -61.61 13.64
N GLU A 479 -20.63 -61.16 14.82
CA GLU A 479 -20.07 -61.63 16.08
C GLU A 479 -20.37 -63.11 16.36
N ILE A 480 -21.57 -63.59 16.03
CA ILE A 480 -21.90 -65.03 16.12
C ILE A 480 -20.98 -65.83 15.22
N GLU A 481 -20.77 -65.40 13.97
CA GLU A 481 -19.91 -66.10 13.02
C GLU A 481 -18.45 -66.14 13.48
N LEU A 482 -17.91 -65.02 13.96
CA LEU A 482 -16.58 -65.00 14.57
C LEU A 482 -16.49 -65.95 15.76
N LYS A 483 -17.52 -65.96 16.62
CA LYS A 483 -17.57 -66.85 17.78
C LYS A 483 -17.64 -68.33 17.37
N ASN A 484 -18.39 -68.66 16.32
CA ASN A 484 -18.43 -70.00 15.73
C ASN A 484 -17.05 -70.46 15.26
N ILE A 485 -16.30 -69.56 14.60
CA ILE A 485 -14.95 -69.85 14.12
C ILE A 485 -13.99 -70.05 15.30
N THR A 486 -14.11 -69.25 16.35
CA THR A 486 -13.22 -69.35 17.53
C THR A 486 -13.57 -70.48 18.50
N ASP A 487 -14.84 -70.89 18.57
CA ASP A 487 -15.32 -71.98 19.42
C ASP A 487 -16.27 -72.91 18.62
N PRO A 488 -15.70 -73.78 17.75
CA PRO A 488 -16.49 -74.68 16.90
C PRO A 488 -17.28 -75.71 17.70
N MET A 489 -16.83 -76.01 18.94
CA MET A 489 -17.43 -77.03 19.80
C MET A 489 -18.78 -76.63 20.36
N ASN A 490 -19.12 -75.34 20.29
CA ASN A 490 -20.43 -74.83 20.66
C ASN A 490 -21.49 -75.04 19.54
N CYS A 491 -21.11 -75.64 18.41
CA CYS A 491 -22.00 -76.06 17.32
C CYS A 491 -22.96 -74.98 16.79
N GLY A 492 -22.62 -73.70 16.93
CA GLY A 492 -23.50 -72.60 16.52
C GLY A 492 -24.58 -72.18 17.53
N ALA A 493 -24.60 -72.73 18.74
CA ALA A 493 -25.63 -72.45 19.74
C ALA A 493 -25.26 -71.27 20.66
N TRP A 494 -25.85 -70.10 20.41
CA TRP A 494 -25.57 -68.89 21.19
C TRP A 494 -26.84 -68.25 21.73
N GLU A 495 -26.79 -67.78 22.97
CA GLU A 495 -27.91 -67.07 23.60
C GLU A 495 -27.66 -65.57 23.49
N VAL A 496 -28.61 -64.86 22.88
CA VAL A 496 -28.53 -63.42 22.63
C VAL A 496 -29.57 -62.69 23.47
N ASP A 497 -29.13 -61.78 24.34
CA ASP A 497 -30.03 -60.87 25.03
C ASP A 497 -30.48 -59.78 24.05
N ALA A 498 -31.75 -59.82 23.63
CA ALA A 498 -32.30 -58.89 22.65
C ALA A 498 -32.34 -57.42 23.11
N LYS A 499 -32.27 -57.13 24.42
CA LYS A 499 -32.26 -55.75 24.95
C LYS A 499 -30.87 -55.13 24.92
N THR A 500 -29.84 -55.93 25.18
CA THR A 500 -28.45 -55.46 25.24
C THR A 500 -27.62 -55.86 24.02
N LEU A 501 -28.20 -56.71 23.15
CA LEU A 501 -27.56 -57.38 22.01
C LEU A 501 -26.29 -58.17 22.40
N SER A 502 -26.15 -58.52 23.69
CA SER A 502 -24.99 -59.24 24.19
C SER A 502 -25.14 -60.75 23.98
N ILE A 503 -24.05 -61.40 23.56
CA ILE A 503 -24.06 -62.81 23.12
C ILE A 503 -23.25 -63.66 24.11
N LYS A 504 -23.87 -64.67 24.71
CA LYS A 504 -23.20 -65.64 25.60
C LYS A 504 -23.25 -67.04 25.00
N GLY A 505 -22.17 -67.80 25.20
CA GLY A 505 -22.11 -69.21 24.78
C GLY A 505 -23.08 -70.04 25.60
N ARG A 506 -23.91 -70.82 24.91
CA ARG A 506 -24.86 -71.71 25.56
C ARG A 506 -24.24 -73.09 25.58
N ARG A 507 -23.61 -73.46 26.70
CA ARG A 507 -23.10 -74.83 26.83
C ARG A 507 -24.29 -75.81 26.72
N PRO A 508 -24.13 -76.90 25.95
CA PRO A 508 -25.18 -77.89 25.77
C PRO A 508 -25.66 -78.50 27.10
#